data_AF-X1ND09-F1
#
_entry.id   AF-X1ND09-F1
#
_cell.length_a   1.000
_cell.length_b   1.000
_cell.length_c   1.000
_cell.angle_alpha   90.00
_cell.angle_beta   90.00
_cell.angle_gamma   90.00
#
_symmetry.space_group_name_H-M   'P 1'
#
loop_
_entity.id
_entity.type
_entity.pdbx_description
1 polymer ?
#
loop_
_entity_poly.entity_id
_entity_poly.type
_entity_poly.pdbx_seq_one_letter_code
_entity_poly.pdbx_strand_id
1 'polypeptide(L)'
;MSTKEEFIERVEKWSIKIGVEYREIQFRHMKKKWASCSTRGRLTFDPDIFEKELEFQDKSIVHELLHFRYPNHGKMFKQMLITYLKEGI
;
A
#
# COMPACT_ATOMS: atom_id res chain seq x y z
N MET A 1 9.22 6.00 12.35
CA MET A 1 9.82 4.73 11.91
C MET A 1 8.97 3.59 12.42
N SER A 2 8.77 2.54 11.62
CA SER A 2 8.02 1.34 12.00
C SER A 2 8.89 0.09 11.86
N THR A 3 8.57 -0.98 12.56
CA THR A 3 9.14 -2.31 12.29
C THR A 3 8.53 -2.92 11.04
N LYS A 4 9.13 -4.01 10.54
CA LYS A 4 8.58 -4.79 9.43
C LYS A 4 7.24 -5.39 9.81
N GLU A 5 7.12 -5.89 11.04
CA GLU A 5 5.93 -6.52 11.57
C GLU A 5 4.77 -5.52 11.68
N GLU A 6 5.03 -4.32 12.22
CA GLU A 6 4.06 -3.22 12.28
C GLU A 6 3.61 -2.79 10.88
N PHE A 7 4.54 -2.75 9.91
CA PHE A 7 4.21 -2.41 8.52
C PHE A 7 3.30 -3.48 7.89
N ILE A 8 3.61 -4.76 8.07
CA ILE A 8 2.78 -5.87 7.57
C ILE A 8 1.39 -5.85 8.22
N GLU A 9 1.30 -5.61 9.53
CA GLU A 9 0.03 -5.48 10.22
C GLU A 9 -0.83 -4.35 9.64
N ARG A 10 -0.21 -3.22 9.30
CA ARG A 10 -0.92 -2.11 8.64
C ARG A 10 -1.35 -2.44 7.22
N VAL A 11 -0.53 -3.15 6.44
CA VAL A 11 -0.95 -3.67 5.13
C VAL A 11 -2.22 -4.51 5.27
N GLU A 12 -2.28 -5.37 6.29
CA GLU A 12 -3.44 -6.22 6.55
C GLU A 12 -4.67 -5.42 7.01
N LYS A 13 -4.52 -4.45 7.91
CA LYS A 13 -5.64 -3.59 8.33
C LYS A 13 -6.22 -2.83 7.14
N TRP A 14 -5.36 -2.30 6.27
CA TRP A 14 -5.81 -1.62 5.06
C TRP A 14 -6.43 -2.57 4.04
N SER A 15 -5.90 -3.79 3.86
CA SER A 15 -6.48 -4.77 2.92
C SER A 15 -7.92 -5.13 3.33
N ILE A 16 -8.15 -5.36 4.62
CA ILE A 16 -9.47 -5.63 5.21
C ILE A 16 -10.38 -4.41 5.04
N LYS A 17 -9.92 -3.21 5.40
CA LYS A 17 -10.72 -1.98 5.28
C LYS A 17 -11.12 -1.69 3.84
N ILE A 18 -10.20 -1.86 2.89
CA ILE A 18 -10.46 -1.63 1.47
C ILE A 18 -11.30 -2.79 0.91
N GLY A 19 -11.21 -3.99 1.48
CA GLY A 19 -11.89 -5.21 1.04
C GLY A 19 -11.22 -5.83 -0.19
N VAL A 20 -9.90 -5.98 -0.15
CA VAL A 20 -9.10 -6.62 -1.22
C VAL A 20 -8.17 -7.67 -0.63
N GLU A 21 -7.89 -8.71 -1.41
CA GLU A 21 -6.95 -9.76 -1.05
C GLU A 21 -5.66 -9.62 -1.88
N TYR A 22 -4.51 -9.73 -1.22
CA TYR A 22 -3.20 -9.84 -1.86
C TYR A 22 -2.62 -11.24 -1.59
N ARG A 23 -1.67 -11.69 -2.42
CA ARG A 23 -1.10 -13.05 -2.30
C ARG A 23 0.15 -13.12 -1.45
N GLU A 24 1.03 -12.12 -1.58
CA GLU A 24 2.30 -12.09 -0.88
C GLU A 24 2.81 -10.66 -0.76
N ILE A 25 3.62 -10.42 0.28
CA ILE A 25 4.38 -9.18 0.47
C ILE A 25 5.86 -9.50 0.29
N GLN A 26 6.52 -8.75 -0.59
CA GLN A 26 7.96 -8.83 -0.81
C GLN A 26 8.63 -7.51 -0.41
N PHE A 27 9.78 -7.62 0.25
CA PHE A 27 10.65 -6.49 0.52
C PHE A 27 11.91 -6.60 -0.35
N ARG A 28 12.19 -5.56 -1.14
CA ARG A 28 13.36 -5.49 -2.03
C ARG A 28 13.68 -4.04 -2.33
N HIS A 29 14.95 -3.63 -2.25
CA HIS A 29 15.34 -2.28 -2.68
C HIS A 29 14.94 -1.99 -4.13
N MET A 30 14.33 -0.83 -4.35
CA MET A 30 13.69 -0.40 -5.57
C MET A 30 14.30 0.93 -6.03
N LYS A 31 14.84 0.95 -7.26
CA LYS A 31 15.59 2.12 -7.77
C LYS A 31 14.72 3.36 -8.07
N LYS A 32 13.42 3.18 -8.31
CA LYS A 32 12.55 4.23 -8.88
C LYS A 32 11.24 4.46 -8.13
N LYS A 33 10.87 3.56 -7.23
CA LYS A 33 9.55 3.55 -6.58
C LYS A 33 9.69 3.03 -5.17
N TRP A 34 8.79 3.41 -4.28
CA TRP A 34 8.72 2.89 -2.91
C TRP A 34 7.90 1.61 -2.81
N ALA A 35 6.96 1.42 -3.74
CA ALA A 35 6.07 0.29 -3.76
C ALA A 35 5.66 -0.07 -5.20
N SER A 36 5.15 -1.29 -5.37
CA SER A 36 4.46 -1.74 -6.58
C SER A 36 3.59 -2.96 -6.31
N CYS A 37 2.46 -3.06 -7.00
CA CYS A 37 1.66 -4.27 -7.10
C CYS A 37 1.85 -4.95 -8.47
N SER A 38 1.89 -6.29 -8.47
CA SER A 38 1.83 -7.09 -9.70
C SER A 38 0.40 -7.53 -10.02
N THR A 39 0.13 -7.86 -11.28
CA THR A 39 -1.15 -8.44 -11.71
C THR A 39 -1.45 -9.80 -11.07
N ARG A 40 -0.44 -10.46 -10.50
CA ARG A 40 -0.60 -11.73 -9.75
C ARG A 40 -0.91 -11.51 -8.27
N GLY A 41 -1.05 -10.27 -7.82
CA GLY A 41 -1.40 -9.93 -6.43
C GLY A 41 -0.22 -9.92 -5.45
N ARG A 42 1.02 -9.92 -5.93
CA ARG A 42 2.19 -9.60 -5.08
C ARG A 42 2.29 -8.09 -4.86
N LEU A 43 2.40 -7.70 -3.59
CA LEU A 43 2.85 -6.37 -3.16
C LEU A 43 4.38 -6.38 -2.98
N THR A 44 5.06 -5.37 -3.48
CA THR A 44 6.50 -5.19 -3.28
C THR A 44 6.75 -3.81 -2.70
N PHE A 45 7.52 -3.74 -1.62
CA PHE A 45 7.92 -2.49 -0.97
C PHE A 45 9.45 -2.39 -0.86
N ASP A 46 9.97 -1.17 -0.93
CA ASP A 46 11.35 -0.88 -0.56
C ASP A 46 11.50 -0.94 0.96
N PRO A 47 12.49 -1.69 1.54
CA PRO A 47 12.73 -1.72 2.98
C PRO A 47 12.92 -0.34 3.62
N ASP A 48 13.45 0.64 2.87
CA ASP A 48 13.67 2.00 3.37
C ASP A 48 12.35 2.73 3.69
N ILE A 49 11.20 2.16 3.28
CA ILE A 49 9.87 2.71 3.58
C ILE A 49 9.59 2.72 5.09
N PHE A 50 10.19 1.81 5.85
CA PHE A 50 10.03 1.72 7.30
C PHE A 50 10.54 2.96 8.04
N GLU A 51 11.49 3.67 7.44
CA GLU A 51 12.04 4.90 8.00
C GLU A 51 11.17 6.13 7.70
N LYS A 52 10.19 6.01 6.80
CA LYS A 52 9.30 7.11 6.44
C LYS A 52 8.23 7.33 7.50
N GLU A 53 7.69 8.54 7.49
CA GLU A 53 6.52 8.91 8.29
C GLU A 53 5.35 7.96 8.03
N LEU A 54 4.56 7.68 9.08
CA LEU A 54 3.45 6.72 8.99
C LEU A 54 2.47 7.09 7.88
N GLU A 55 2.15 8.37 7.71
CA GLU A 55 1.27 8.84 6.63
C GLU A 55 1.79 8.50 5.23
N PHE A 56 3.12 8.56 5.03
CA PHE A 56 3.73 8.17 3.76
C PHE A 56 3.58 6.67 3.53
N GLN A 57 3.80 5.88 4.59
CA GLN A 57 3.63 4.43 4.54
C GLN A 57 2.17 4.05 4.22
N ASP A 58 1.18 4.64 4.90
CA ASP A 58 -0.24 4.40 4.62
C ASP A 58 -0.59 4.75 3.19
N LYS A 59 -0.13 5.91 2.72
CA LYS A 59 -0.35 6.34 1.33
C LYS A 59 0.22 5.34 0.34
N SER A 60 1.42 4.81 0.56
CA SER A 60 2.01 3.78 -0.30
C SER A 60 1.23 2.48 -0.24
N ILE A 61 0.81 2.02 0.93
CA ILE A 61 0.01 0.80 1.12
C ILE A 61 -1.33 0.92 0.40
N VAL A 62 -2.10 1.98 0.69
CA VAL A 62 -3.43 2.22 0.10
C VAL A 62 -3.32 2.38 -1.42
N HIS A 63 -2.26 3.03 -1.92
CA HIS A 63 -2.04 3.16 -3.35
C HIS A 63 -1.95 1.81 -4.05
N GLU A 64 -1.11 0.90 -3.53
CA GLU A 64 -0.94 -0.43 -4.14
C GLU A 64 -2.18 -1.31 -3.97
N LEU A 65 -2.86 -1.24 -2.82
CA LEU A 65 -4.10 -1.98 -2.59
C LEU A 65 -5.26 -1.50 -3.48
N LEU A 66 -5.33 -0.21 -3.80
CA LEU A 66 -6.33 0.31 -4.72
C LEU A 66 -6.13 -0.18 -6.15
N HIS A 67 -4.91 -0.55 -6.55
CA HIS A 67 -4.65 -1.10 -7.88
C HIS A 67 -5.40 -2.41 -8.15
N PHE A 68 -5.80 -3.16 -7.12
CA PHE A 68 -6.62 -4.36 -7.27
C PHE A 68 -8.05 -4.07 -7.75
N ARG A 69 -8.58 -2.87 -7.47
CA ARG A 69 -9.92 -2.44 -7.91
C ARG A 69 -9.87 -1.46 -9.07
N TYR A 70 -8.83 -0.64 -9.11
CA TYR A 70 -8.67 0.47 -10.04
C TYR A 70 -7.27 0.40 -10.67
N PRO A 71 -7.09 -0.31 -11.79
CA PRO A 71 -5.78 -0.51 -12.41
C PRO A 71 -5.09 0.81 -12.82
N ASN A 72 -5.87 1.85 -13.09
CA ASN A 72 -5.39 3.15 -13.56
C ASN A 72 -5.68 4.25 -12.53
N HIS A 73 -4.81 5.28 -12.46
CA HIS A 73 -4.95 6.45 -11.57
C HIS A 73 -6.00 7.48 -12.01
N GLY A 74 -7.15 7.01 -12.49
CA GLY A 74 -8.27 7.85 -12.92
C GLY A 74 -8.97 8.57 -11.77
N LYS A 75 -10.07 9.28 -12.07
CA LYS A 75 -10.85 10.05 -11.09
C LYS A 75 -11.26 9.20 -9.87
N MET A 76 -11.77 7.99 -10.13
CA MET A 76 -12.21 7.08 -9.07
C MET A 76 -11.05 6.66 -8.15
N PHE A 77 -9.89 6.28 -8.71
CA PHE A 77 -8.70 5.95 -7.93
C PHE A 77 -8.32 7.10 -6.99
N LYS A 78 -8.21 8.32 -7.52
CA LYS A 78 -7.81 9.49 -6.74
C LYS A 78 -8.79 9.78 -5.61
N GLN A 79 -10.08 9.69 -5.90
CA GLN A 79 -11.13 9.93 -4.91
C GLN A 79 -11.09 8.89 -3.79
N MET A 80 -10.97 7.60 -4.14
CA MET A 80 -10.87 6.53 -3.14
C MET A 80 -9.60 6.63 -2.30
N LEU A 81 -8.46 7.00 -2.91
CA LEU A 81 -7.21 7.22 -2.17
C LEU A 81 -7.38 8.30 -1.10
N ILE A 82 -7.98 9.44 -1.46
CA ILE A 82 -8.24 10.53 -0.52
C ILE A 82 -9.22 10.11 0.57
N THR A 83 -10.31 9.43 0.20
CA THR A 83 -11.33 8.98 1.15
C THR A 83 -10.72 8.04 2.18
N TYR A 84 -10.01 6.99 1.76
CA TYR A 84 -9.42 6.04 2.69
C TYR A 84 -8.39 6.70 3.61
N LEU A 85 -7.48 7.52 3.07
CA LEU A 85 -6.48 8.21 3.89
C LEU A 85 -7.09 9.20 4.88
N LYS A 86 -8.22 9.82 4.55
CA LYS A 86 -8.95 10.71 5.47
C LYS A 86 -9.63 9.93 6.59
N GLU A 87 -10.16 8.74 6.29
CA GLU A 87 -10.80 7.90 7.30
C GLU A 87 -9.81 7.21 8.23
N GLY A 88 -8.57 6.96 7.78
CA GLY A 88 -7.54 6.27 8.57
C GLY A 88 -7.84 4.80 8.87
N ILE A 89 -7.02 4.16 9.70
CA ILE A 89 -7.27 2.85 10.32
C ILE A 89 -7.11 2.94 11.83
#